data_AF-A0A966VUI2-F1
#
_entry.id   AF-A0A966VUI2-F1
#
_cell.length_a   1.000
_cell.length_b   1.000
_cell.length_c   1.000
_cell.angle_alpha   90.00
_cell.angle_beta   90.00
_cell.angle_gamma   90.00
#
_symmetry.space_group_name_H-M   'P 1'
#
loop_
_entity.id
_entity.type
_entity.pdbx_description
1 polymer ?
#
loop_
_entity_poly.entity_id
_entity_poly.type
_entity_poly.pdbx_seq_one_letter_code
_entity_poly.pdbx_strand_id
1 'polypeptide(L)'
;LSVYDKTGIVEFARELHSLGWQLLSSGGTANALADVGIPVTDVAAVTGFPAILGHRVVTLHPAVHGGLLADVDDPSHRDDLAAHGIEPIALAVVNLYPFESNPSIDLIDVGGPAMVRAAAKNHRHVAVVTEPAQYGEVLSELRRDGAISPATRHALAARAFAHTARYDAAVAAWFAAANPAPVEEQLPERITLQLEREATLRYGENPHQHGARYRVVGERSWWSSAKQLGGKEMSYLNVYDADAAWSLVHRFTEPAAVVIKHANPCGVAIASDIETAYRRAHECDPVSAFGGIVGLNRTMTAATAEALGEVFTEVVIAPDFEPQALEVLARKKNLRILQASAPLRDGRSLRSIDGGVIVQDHDTPSPDTSGWRVVSRVQPTAAQLRDAAFAWVMCAAVSSNGIVLAKDSCAVGIGAGQQNRVDAARIACT
;
A
#
# COMPACT_ATOMS: atom_id res chain seq x y z
N LEU A 1 -12.10 -11.26 -25.82
CA LEU A 1 -10.94 -10.40 -25.51
C LEU A 1 -11.35 -8.94 -25.72
N SER A 2 -11.31 -8.09 -24.69
CA SER A 2 -11.66 -6.67 -24.77
C SER A 2 -10.81 -5.88 -23.78
N VAL A 3 -9.62 -5.45 -24.20
CA VAL A 3 -8.64 -4.83 -23.30
C VAL A 3 -8.29 -3.41 -23.74
N TYR A 4 -8.24 -2.51 -22.76
CA TYR A 4 -7.59 -1.21 -22.89
C TYR A 4 -6.07 -1.35 -22.92
N ASP A 5 -5.49 -1.90 -21.85
CA ASP A 5 -4.07 -2.21 -21.74
C ASP A 5 -3.77 -3.47 -22.57
N LYS A 6 -2.96 -3.29 -23.62
CA LYS A 6 -2.60 -4.32 -24.60
C LYS A 6 -1.32 -5.05 -24.23
N THR A 7 -0.76 -4.81 -23.05
CA THR A 7 0.46 -5.49 -22.58
C THR A 7 0.27 -7.00 -22.63
N GLY A 8 1.07 -7.69 -23.45
CA GLY A 8 1.07 -9.15 -23.59
C GLY A 8 -0.14 -9.77 -24.28
N ILE A 9 -1.11 -8.98 -24.79
CA ILE A 9 -2.36 -9.54 -25.34
C ILE A 9 -2.15 -10.34 -26.62
N VAL A 10 -1.19 -9.92 -27.46
CA VAL A 10 -0.88 -10.59 -28.73
C VAL A 10 -0.29 -11.96 -28.48
N GLU A 11 0.67 -12.07 -27.57
CA GLU A 11 1.29 -13.32 -27.15
C GLU A 11 0.25 -14.25 -26.53
N PHE A 12 -0.57 -13.72 -25.62
CA PHE A 12 -1.64 -14.48 -24.98
C PHE A 12 -2.66 -15.01 -25.98
N ALA A 13 -3.13 -14.18 -26.91
CA ALA A 13 -4.07 -14.57 -27.96
C ALA A 13 -3.49 -15.60 -28.93
N ARG A 14 -2.21 -15.47 -29.31
CA ARG A 14 -1.52 -16.43 -30.17
C ARG A 14 -1.47 -17.81 -29.52
N GLU A 15 -1.14 -17.87 -28.23
CA GLU A 15 -1.11 -19.12 -27.47
C GLU A 15 -2.50 -19.75 -27.36
N LEU A 16 -3.53 -18.97 -27.03
CA LEU A 16 -4.93 -19.45 -27.04
C LEU A 16 -5.32 -20.03 -28.40
N HIS A 17 -5.03 -19.32 -29.49
CA HIS A 17 -5.32 -19.78 -30.84
C HIS A 17 -4.57 -21.08 -31.17
N SER A 18 -3.30 -21.21 -30.78
CA SER A 18 -2.52 -22.43 -30.98
C SER A 18 -3.06 -23.63 -30.20
N LEU A 19 -3.76 -23.38 -29.09
CA LEU A 19 -4.48 -24.38 -28.30
C LEU A 19 -5.89 -24.68 -28.84
N GLY A 20 -6.25 -24.13 -30.00
CA GLY A 20 -7.54 -24.39 -30.67
C GLY A 20 -8.70 -23.51 -30.22
N TRP A 21 -8.44 -22.45 -29.45
CA TRP A 21 -9.49 -21.53 -29.02
C TRP A 21 -9.91 -20.58 -30.14
N GLN A 22 -11.21 -20.35 -30.25
CA GLN A 22 -11.77 -19.30 -31.09
C GLN A 22 -11.76 -17.98 -30.33
N LEU A 23 -11.38 -16.90 -31.01
CA LEU A 23 -11.23 -15.59 -30.39
C LEU A 23 -12.37 -14.67 -30.82
N LEU A 24 -13.07 -14.11 -29.84
CA LEU A 24 -14.07 -13.05 -30.03
C LEU A 24 -13.51 -11.73 -29.50
N SER A 25 -13.55 -10.66 -30.29
CA SER A 25 -13.05 -9.34 -29.87
C SER A 25 -13.77 -8.20 -30.61
N SER A 26 -13.53 -6.96 -30.18
CA SER A 26 -14.05 -5.77 -30.85
C SER A 26 -13.06 -4.60 -30.76
N GLY A 27 -13.27 -3.60 -31.62
CA GLY A 27 -12.54 -2.33 -31.59
C GLY A 27 -11.02 -2.49 -31.62
N GLY A 28 -10.32 -1.71 -30.79
CA GLY A 28 -8.86 -1.67 -30.80
C GLY A 28 -8.15 -2.98 -30.42
N THR A 29 -8.82 -3.89 -29.70
CA THR A 29 -8.24 -5.22 -29.42
C THR A 29 -8.31 -6.10 -30.66
N ALA A 30 -9.46 -6.13 -31.35
CA ALA A 30 -9.61 -6.90 -32.59
C ALA A 30 -8.60 -6.46 -33.66
N ASN A 31 -8.43 -5.15 -33.85
CA ASN A 31 -7.45 -4.60 -34.79
C ASN A 31 -6.01 -5.05 -34.47
N ALA A 32 -5.60 -4.94 -33.19
CA ALA A 32 -4.26 -5.33 -32.77
C ALA A 32 -3.95 -6.83 -33.01
N LEU A 33 -4.96 -7.70 -32.95
CA LEU A 33 -4.83 -9.13 -33.24
C LEU A 33 -4.83 -9.41 -34.75
N ALA A 34 -5.70 -8.72 -35.51
CA ALA A 34 -5.78 -8.86 -36.96
C ALA A 34 -4.50 -8.39 -37.66
N ASP A 35 -3.88 -7.29 -37.18
CA ASP A 35 -2.63 -6.72 -37.74
C ASP A 35 -1.46 -7.71 -37.72
N VAL A 36 -1.48 -8.68 -36.80
CA VAL A 36 -0.48 -9.74 -36.67
C VAL A 36 -0.95 -11.10 -37.20
N GLY A 37 -2.07 -11.11 -37.93
CA GLY A 37 -2.61 -12.28 -38.62
C GLY A 37 -3.28 -13.32 -37.71
N ILE A 38 -3.67 -12.97 -36.49
CA ILE A 38 -4.40 -13.87 -35.60
C ILE A 38 -5.89 -13.83 -35.95
N PRO A 39 -6.53 -14.95 -36.31
CA PRO A 39 -7.95 -14.99 -36.61
C PRO A 39 -8.79 -14.57 -35.40
N VAL A 40 -9.66 -13.59 -35.60
CA VAL A 40 -10.56 -13.07 -34.56
C VAL A 40 -11.92 -12.76 -35.16
N THR A 41 -12.97 -13.23 -34.50
CA THR A 41 -14.35 -12.91 -34.84
C THR A 41 -14.71 -11.56 -34.21
N ASP A 42 -15.28 -10.66 -35.01
CA ASP A 42 -15.79 -9.38 -34.50
C ASP A 42 -17.10 -9.60 -33.73
N VAL A 43 -17.23 -8.97 -32.55
CA VAL A 43 -18.49 -8.93 -31.79
C VAL A 43 -19.65 -8.42 -32.64
N ALA A 44 -19.44 -7.49 -33.57
CA ALA A 44 -20.48 -7.03 -34.48
C ALA A 44 -21.04 -8.16 -35.37
N ALA A 45 -20.20 -9.13 -35.76
CA ALA A 45 -20.64 -10.28 -36.55
C ALA A 45 -21.51 -11.25 -35.75
N VAL A 46 -21.23 -11.41 -34.45
CA VAL A 46 -22.01 -12.29 -33.55
C VAL A 46 -23.31 -11.62 -33.10
N THR A 47 -23.28 -10.31 -32.86
CA THR A 47 -24.46 -9.57 -32.38
C THR A 47 -25.41 -9.17 -33.51
N GLY A 48 -24.93 -9.06 -34.74
CA GLY A 48 -25.68 -8.48 -35.85
C GLY A 48 -25.92 -6.97 -35.73
N PHE A 49 -25.31 -6.32 -34.72
CA PHE A 49 -25.43 -4.88 -34.48
C PHE A 49 -24.10 -4.17 -34.73
N PRO A 50 -24.08 -3.09 -35.53
CA PRO A 50 -22.87 -2.31 -35.75
C PRO A 50 -22.48 -1.53 -34.49
N ALA A 51 -21.22 -1.09 -34.43
CA ALA A 51 -20.79 -0.19 -33.37
C ALA A 51 -21.45 1.20 -33.53
N ILE A 52 -22.24 1.59 -32.53
CA ILE A 52 -22.93 2.89 -32.46
C ILE A 52 -22.47 3.69 -31.23
N LEU A 53 -22.80 4.99 -31.21
CA LEU A 53 -22.52 5.90 -30.09
C LEU A 53 -21.03 5.93 -29.69
N GLY A 54 -20.12 5.85 -30.65
CA GLY A 54 -18.68 5.82 -30.39
C GLY A 54 -18.24 4.57 -29.62
N HIS A 55 -18.80 3.41 -29.96
CA HIS A 55 -18.54 2.10 -29.32
C HIS A 55 -19.08 1.93 -27.88
N ARG A 56 -19.86 2.87 -27.33
CA ARG A 56 -20.34 2.83 -25.93
C ARG A 56 -21.21 1.63 -25.56
N VAL A 57 -21.87 0.98 -26.53
CA VAL A 57 -22.87 -0.07 -26.28
C VAL A 57 -22.58 -1.39 -26.99
N VAL A 58 -21.40 -1.55 -27.57
CA VAL A 58 -21.08 -2.70 -28.47
C VAL A 58 -21.25 -4.05 -27.79
N THR A 59 -20.83 -4.17 -26.53
CA THR A 59 -20.84 -5.44 -25.79
C THR A 59 -22.07 -5.61 -24.90
N LEU A 60 -22.91 -4.58 -24.78
CA LEU A 60 -24.13 -4.59 -23.97
C LEU A 60 -25.28 -5.29 -24.72
N HIS A 61 -25.05 -6.54 -25.12
CA HIS A 61 -25.94 -7.30 -25.98
C HIS A 61 -26.19 -8.72 -25.42
N PRO A 62 -27.42 -9.28 -25.55
CA PRO A 62 -27.74 -10.64 -25.10
C PRO A 62 -26.87 -11.72 -25.74
N ALA A 63 -26.44 -11.57 -26.99
CA ALA A 63 -25.54 -12.54 -27.63
C ALA A 63 -24.16 -12.62 -26.95
N VAL A 64 -23.71 -11.54 -26.30
CA VAL A 64 -22.45 -11.54 -25.52
C VAL A 64 -22.72 -11.99 -24.10
N HIS A 65 -23.69 -11.36 -23.42
CA HIS A 65 -23.98 -11.64 -22.02
C HIS A 65 -24.61 -13.02 -21.79
N GLY A 66 -25.40 -13.54 -22.75
CA GLY A 66 -25.93 -14.90 -22.74
C GLY A 66 -24.81 -15.94 -22.79
N GLY A 67 -23.83 -15.74 -23.68
CA GLY A 67 -22.64 -16.59 -23.74
C GLY A 67 -21.81 -16.57 -22.45
N LEU A 68 -21.77 -15.44 -21.74
CA LEU A 68 -21.07 -15.32 -20.45
C LEU A 68 -21.87 -15.86 -19.26
N LEU A 69 -23.20 -15.71 -19.25
CA LEU A 69 -24.04 -15.95 -18.07
C LEU A 69 -24.76 -17.30 -18.05
N ALA A 70 -24.85 -17.99 -19.19
CA ALA A 70 -25.56 -19.26 -19.23
C ALA A 70 -24.90 -20.30 -18.30
N ASP A 71 -25.68 -20.89 -17.39
CA ASP A 71 -25.30 -22.10 -16.69
C ASP A 71 -25.49 -23.27 -17.67
N VAL A 72 -24.40 -23.74 -18.27
CA VAL A 72 -24.46 -24.80 -19.28
C VAL A 72 -24.85 -26.17 -18.72
N ASP A 73 -24.90 -26.33 -17.39
CA ASP A 73 -25.44 -27.55 -16.78
C ASP A 73 -26.98 -27.53 -16.74
N ASP A 74 -27.60 -26.35 -16.77
CA ASP A 74 -29.07 -26.19 -16.80
C ASP A 74 -29.61 -26.44 -18.23
N PRO A 75 -30.49 -27.45 -18.43
CA PRO A 75 -31.10 -27.71 -19.73
C PRO A 75 -31.83 -26.51 -20.34
N SER A 76 -32.54 -25.73 -19.53
CA SER A 76 -33.31 -24.58 -20.02
C SER A 76 -32.41 -23.48 -20.58
N HIS A 77 -31.26 -23.24 -19.96
CA HIS A 77 -30.27 -22.29 -20.46
C HIS A 77 -29.64 -22.78 -21.77
N ARG A 78 -29.40 -24.10 -21.92
CA ARG A 78 -28.90 -24.66 -23.20
C ARG A 78 -29.93 -24.52 -24.31
N ASP A 79 -31.21 -24.71 -24.01
CA ASP A 79 -32.30 -24.52 -24.96
C ASP A 79 -32.39 -23.06 -25.42
N ASP A 80 -32.29 -22.11 -24.49
CA ASP A 80 -32.24 -20.68 -24.80
C ASP A 80 -31.05 -20.32 -25.70
N LEU A 81 -29.84 -20.82 -25.37
CA LEU A 81 -28.64 -20.60 -26.18
C LEU A 81 -28.84 -21.13 -27.61
N ALA A 82 -29.36 -22.35 -27.76
CA ALA A 82 -29.58 -22.98 -29.06
C ALA A 82 -30.66 -22.25 -29.87
N ALA A 83 -31.77 -21.87 -29.24
CA ALA A 83 -32.88 -21.17 -29.89
C ALA A 83 -32.46 -19.79 -30.45
N HIS A 84 -31.48 -19.15 -29.82
CA HIS A 84 -30.98 -17.84 -30.21
C HIS A 84 -29.63 -17.85 -30.93
N GLY A 85 -29.05 -19.03 -31.19
CA GLY A 85 -27.76 -19.17 -31.87
C GLY A 85 -26.61 -18.53 -31.09
N ILE A 86 -26.66 -18.61 -29.76
CA ILE A 86 -25.65 -18.03 -28.86
C ILE A 86 -24.68 -19.12 -28.43
N GLU A 87 -23.39 -18.91 -28.67
CA GLU A 87 -22.34 -19.81 -28.18
C GLU A 87 -21.86 -19.43 -26.78
N PRO A 88 -21.62 -20.41 -25.88
CA PRO A 88 -20.99 -20.15 -24.58
C PRO A 88 -19.58 -19.57 -24.70
N ILE A 89 -19.23 -18.67 -23.79
CA ILE A 89 -17.90 -18.08 -23.68
C ILE A 89 -17.23 -18.62 -22.42
N ALA A 90 -16.18 -19.42 -22.57
CA ALA A 90 -15.48 -20.05 -21.45
C ALA A 90 -14.38 -19.17 -20.81
N LEU A 91 -13.91 -18.12 -21.51
CA LEU A 91 -12.87 -17.20 -21.02
C LEU A 91 -13.17 -15.76 -21.44
N ALA A 92 -13.36 -14.88 -20.46
CA ALA A 92 -13.45 -13.44 -20.65
C ALA A 92 -12.13 -12.78 -20.23
N VAL A 93 -11.48 -12.07 -21.15
CA VAL A 93 -10.27 -11.26 -20.85
C VAL A 93 -10.62 -9.81 -21.09
N VAL A 94 -10.76 -9.05 -20.00
CA VAL A 94 -11.31 -7.70 -20.00
C VAL A 94 -10.59 -6.85 -18.96
N ASN A 95 -9.85 -5.82 -19.39
CA ASN A 95 -9.30 -4.81 -18.49
C ASN A 95 -9.91 -3.43 -18.82
N LEU A 96 -10.12 -2.63 -17.78
CA LEU A 96 -10.93 -1.42 -17.85
C LEU A 96 -10.14 -0.22 -18.32
N TYR A 97 -10.86 0.84 -18.70
CA TYR A 97 -10.26 2.15 -18.96
C TYR A 97 -9.52 2.68 -17.72
N PRO A 98 -8.42 3.43 -17.89
CA PRO A 98 -7.49 3.75 -16.81
C PRO A 98 -7.98 4.96 -15.99
N PHE A 99 -9.23 4.91 -15.53
CA PHE A 99 -9.92 6.02 -14.87
C PHE A 99 -9.15 6.53 -13.64
N GLU A 100 -8.52 5.65 -12.87
CA GLU A 100 -7.69 6.02 -11.71
C GLU A 100 -6.54 6.97 -12.06
N SER A 101 -5.95 6.83 -13.26
CA SER A 101 -4.82 7.65 -13.71
C SER A 101 -5.22 8.86 -14.54
N ASN A 102 -6.41 8.83 -15.15
CA ASN A 102 -6.91 9.87 -16.03
C ASN A 102 -8.44 10.00 -15.90
N PRO A 103 -8.96 10.53 -14.78
CA PRO A 103 -10.39 10.49 -14.51
C PRO A 103 -11.15 11.48 -15.41
N SER A 104 -12.16 10.98 -16.13
CA SER A 104 -13.05 11.80 -16.95
C SER A 104 -14.36 11.06 -17.25
N ILE A 105 -15.42 11.81 -17.55
CA ILE A 105 -16.75 11.25 -17.87
C ILE A 105 -16.70 10.26 -19.04
N ASP A 106 -15.82 10.49 -20.02
CA ASP A 106 -15.68 9.65 -21.22
C ASP A 106 -14.89 8.36 -20.95
N LEU A 107 -14.12 8.33 -19.87
CA LEU A 107 -13.37 7.14 -19.45
C LEU A 107 -14.14 6.27 -18.43
N ILE A 108 -15.40 6.60 -18.15
CA ILE A 108 -16.29 5.72 -17.39
C ILE A 108 -16.78 4.60 -18.31
N ASP A 109 -16.10 3.45 -18.22
CA ASP A 109 -16.49 2.20 -18.87
C ASP A 109 -17.78 1.61 -18.26
N VAL A 110 -18.68 1.17 -19.14
CA VAL A 110 -19.94 0.51 -18.80
C VAL A 110 -19.91 -0.96 -19.24
N GLY A 111 -19.46 -1.22 -20.47
CA GLY A 111 -19.43 -2.55 -21.06
C GLY A 111 -18.39 -3.46 -20.39
N GLY A 112 -17.20 -2.93 -20.08
CA GLY A 112 -16.13 -3.66 -19.41
C GLY A 112 -16.58 -4.21 -18.05
N PRO A 113 -17.01 -3.38 -17.08
CA PRO A 113 -17.47 -3.85 -15.79
C PRO A 113 -18.66 -4.81 -15.89
N ALA A 114 -19.58 -4.59 -16.85
CA ALA A 114 -20.70 -5.49 -17.08
C ALA A 114 -20.23 -6.89 -17.50
N MET A 115 -19.29 -7.00 -18.45
CA MET A 115 -18.73 -8.28 -18.88
C MET A 115 -17.92 -8.96 -17.78
N VAL A 116 -17.09 -8.20 -17.06
CA VAL A 116 -16.28 -8.72 -15.94
C VAL A 116 -17.19 -9.33 -14.87
N ARG A 117 -18.23 -8.60 -14.45
CA ARG A 117 -19.19 -9.08 -13.44
C ARG A 117 -20.00 -10.28 -13.93
N ALA A 118 -20.38 -10.29 -15.21
CA ALA A 118 -21.11 -11.41 -15.81
C ALA A 118 -20.27 -12.71 -15.79
N ALA A 119 -19.02 -12.63 -16.25
CA ALA A 119 -18.09 -13.75 -16.25
C ALA A 119 -17.75 -14.22 -14.83
N ALA A 120 -17.47 -13.29 -13.91
CA ALA A 120 -17.17 -13.60 -12.52
C ALA A 120 -18.35 -14.25 -11.78
N LYS A 121 -19.59 -13.80 -12.04
CA LYS A 121 -20.80 -14.44 -11.51
C LYS A 121 -20.88 -15.90 -11.95
N ASN A 122 -20.60 -16.17 -13.21
CA ASN A 122 -20.66 -17.51 -13.81
C ASN A 122 -19.33 -18.29 -13.73
N HIS A 123 -18.53 -18.06 -12.69
CA HIS A 123 -17.19 -18.67 -12.53
C HIS A 123 -17.19 -20.21 -12.50
N ARG A 124 -18.34 -20.84 -12.31
CA ARG A 124 -18.49 -22.29 -12.46
C ARG A 124 -18.09 -22.74 -13.86
N HIS A 125 -18.34 -21.92 -14.88
CA HIS A 125 -18.13 -22.24 -16.29
C HIS A 125 -17.18 -21.28 -17.01
N VAL A 126 -17.07 -20.03 -16.53
CA VAL A 126 -16.32 -18.97 -17.21
C VAL A 126 -15.12 -18.52 -16.37
N ALA A 127 -13.94 -18.51 -16.94
CA ALA A 127 -12.79 -17.84 -16.35
C ALA A 127 -12.80 -16.35 -16.72
N VAL A 128 -12.44 -15.47 -15.79
CA VAL A 128 -12.36 -14.03 -16.02
C VAL A 128 -10.98 -13.49 -15.70
N VAL A 129 -10.36 -12.81 -16.65
CA VAL A 129 -9.02 -12.23 -16.53
C VAL A 129 -9.14 -10.71 -16.65
N THR A 130 -8.68 -9.99 -15.64
CA THR A 130 -8.76 -8.52 -15.56
C THR A 130 -7.42 -7.82 -15.67
N GLU A 131 -6.30 -8.55 -15.59
CA GLU A 131 -4.96 -7.96 -15.59
C GLU A 131 -3.95 -8.82 -16.36
N PRO A 132 -2.97 -8.23 -17.07
CA PRO A 132 -1.97 -8.99 -17.83
C PRO A 132 -1.15 -9.98 -16.98
N ALA A 133 -0.91 -9.68 -15.70
CA ALA A 133 -0.18 -10.56 -14.79
C ALA A 133 -0.84 -11.94 -14.60
N GLN A 134 -2.13 -12.06 -14.90
CA GLN A 134 -2.91 -13.30 -14.79
C GLN A 134 -2.81 -14.18 -16.04
N TYR A 135 -2.18 -13.72 -17.13
CA TYR A 135 -2.07 -14.50 -18.37
C TYR A 135 -1.26 -15.78 -18.17
N GLY A 136 -0.18 -15.70 -17.39
CA GLY A 136 0.73 -16.83 -17.16
C GLY A 136 0.07 -18.02 -16.45
N GLU A 137 -0.70 -17.77 -15.39
CA GLU A 137 -1.40 -18.84 -14.66
C GLU A 137 -2.45 -19.55 -15.53
N VAL A 138 -3.21 -18.78 -16.33
CA VAL A 138 -4.25 -19.31 -17.23
C VAL A 138 -3.63 -20.17 -18.33
N LEU A 139 -2.61 -19.67 -19.02
CA LEU A 139 -1.95 -20.45 -20.08
C LEU A 139 -1.26 -21.70 -19.51
N SER A 140 -0.73 -21.64 -18.29
CA SER A 140 -0.09 -22.80 -17.65
C SER A 140 -1.06 -23.94 -17.42
N GLU A 141 -2.28 -23.65 -16.92
CA GLU A 141 -3.31 -24.68 -16.76
C GLU A 141 -3.84 -25.18 -18.10
N LEU A 142 -4.11 -24.28 -19.06
CA LEU A 142 -4.60 -24.69 -20.38
C LEU A 142 -3.61 -25.60 -21.12
N ARG A 143 -2.31 -25.35 -21.03
CA ARG A 143 -1.28 -26.22 -21.63
C ARG A 143 -1.17 -27.58 -20.93
N ARG A 144 -1.32 -27.59 -19.60
CA ARG A 144 -1.14 -28.81 -18.79
C ARG A 144 -2.37 -29.73 -18.85
N ASP A 145 -3.55 -29.14 -18.69
CA ASP A 145 -4.79 -29.87 -18.42
C ASP A 145 -5.84 -29.70 -19.53
N GLY A 146 -5.62 -28.80 -20.49
CA GLY A 146 -6.61 -28.45 -21.52
C GLY A 146 -7.79 -27.61 -21.00
N ALA A 147 -7.81 -27.31 -19.70
CA ALA A 147 -8.89 -26.58 -19.04
C ALA A 147 -8.35 -25.75 -17.86
N ILE A 148 -9.09 -24.69 -17.52
CA ILE A 148 -8.84 -23.90 -16.30
C ILE A 148 -9.55 -24.61 -15.15
N SER A 149 -8.91 -24.78 -14.00
CA SER A 149 -9.48 -25.49 -12.85
C SER A 149 -10.61 -24.69 -12.18
N PRO A 150 -11.58 -25.35 -11.52
CA PRO A 150 -12.62 -24.65 -10.75
C PRO A 150 -12.05 -23.71 -9.68
N ALA A 151 -10.96 -24.12 -9.02
CA ALA A 151 -10.27 -23.32 -8.01
C ALA A 151 -9.70 -22.03 -8.63
N THR A 152 -9.05 -22.14 -9.79
CA THR A 152 -8.51 -20.98 -10.51
C THR A 152 -9.60 -20.06 -11.02
N ARG A 153 -10.71 -20.58 -11.57
CA ARG A 153 -11.87 -19.76 -11.96
C ARG A 153 -12.48 -19.00 -10.78
N HIS A 154 -12.62 -19.65 -9.62
CA HIS A 154 -13.12 -19.01 -8.42
C HIS A 154 -12.19 -17.90 -7.92
N ALA A 155 -10.87 -18.15 -7.89
CA ALA A 155 -9.88 -17.14 -7.51
C ALA A 155 -9.83 -15.95 -8.49
N LEU A 156 -9.97 -16.22 -9.78
CA LEU A 156 -10.09 -15.20 -10.83
C LEU A 156 -11.36 -14.36 -10.65
N ALA A 157 -12.50 -14.97 -10.33
CA ALA A 157 -13.74 -14.26 -10.07
C ALA A 157 -13.68 -13.35 -8.83
N ALA A 158 -13.02 -13.81 -7.75
CA ALA A 158 -12.77 -12.99 -6.57
C ALA A 158 -11.93 -11.75 -6.91
N ARG A 159 -10.85 -11.92 -7.69
CA ARG A 159 -10.02 -10.80 -8.19
C ARG A 159 -10.79 -9.87 -9.11
N ALA A 160 -11.65 -10.39 -9.99
CA ALA A 160 -12.48 -9.61 -10.89
C ALA A 160 -13.48 -8.70 -10.15
N PHE A 161 -14.16 -9.21 -9.11
CA PHE A 161 -15.04 -8.38 -8.28
C PHE A 161 -14.25 -7.33 -7.48
N ALA A 162 -13.07 -7.67 -6.95
CA ALA A 162 -12.19 -6.70 -6.30
C ALA A 162 -11.76 -5.59 -7.28
N HIS A 163 -11.42 -5.94 -8.52
CA HIS A 163 -11.06 -5.00 -9.58
C HIS A 163 -12.21 -4.03 -9.89
N THR A 164 -13.46 -4.51 -10.04
CA THR A 164 -14.62 -3.62 -10.26
C THR A 164 -14.97 -2.77 -9.04
N ALA A 165 -14.81 -3.32 -7.81
CA ALA A 165 -15.01 -2.54 -6.59
C ALA A 165 -13.99 -1.40 -6.47
N ARG A 166 -12.75 -1.62 -6.91
CA ARG A 166 -11.73 -0.56 -7.04
C ARG A 166 -12.13 0.51 -8.02
N TYR A 167 -12.51 0.08 -9.21
CA TYR A 167 -12.93 0.98 -10.28
C TYR A 167 -14.11 1.87 -9.85
N ASP A 168 -15.17 1.29 -9.30
CA ASP A 168 -16.37 2.04 -8.89
C ASP A 168 -16.07 3.01 -7.73
N ALA A 169 -15.18 2.63 -6.80
CA ALA A 169 -14.75 3.53 -5.73
C ALA A 169 -13.98 4.74 -6.26
N ALA A 170 -13.12 4.57 -7.27
CA ALA A 170 -12.40 5.67 -7.91
C ALA A 170 -13.37 6.63 -8.62
N VAL A 171 -14.37 6.10 -9.33
CA VAL A 171 -15.43 6.91 -9.96
C VAL A 171 -16.24 7.67 -8.91
N ALA A 172 -16.64 7.01 -7.82
CA ALA A 172 -17.39 7.65 -6.74
C ALA A 172 -16.59 8.77 -6.05
N ALA A 173 -15.31 8.53 -5.77
CA ALA A 173 -14.41 9.53 -5.19
C ALA A 173 -14.24 10.75 -6.10
N TRP A 174 -14.14 10.54 -7.42
CA TRP A 174 -14.04 11.64 -8.39
C TRP A 174 -15.30 12.52 -8.41
N PHE A 175 -16.50 11.92 -8.40
CA PHE A 175 -17.75 12.68 -8.30
C PHE A 175 -17.89 13.43 -6.97
N ALA A 176 -17.45 12.83 -5.86
CA ALA A 176 -17.47 13.49 -4.55
C ALA A 176 -16.52 14.70 -4.50
N ALA A 177 -15.34 14.60 -5.13
CA ALA A 177 -14.39 15.71 -5.20
C ALA A 177 -14.89 16.91 -6.02
N ALA A 178 -15.78 16.69 -7.00
CA ALA A 178 -16.35 17.76 -7.82
C ALA A 178 -17.39 18.64 -7.07
N ASN A 179 -17.91 18.17 -5.92
CA ASN A 179 -18.83 18.90 -5.06
C ASN A 179 -18.27 18.94 -3.62
N PRO A 180 -17.24 19.77 -3.35
CA PRO A 180 -16.64 19.83 -2.02
C PRO A 180 -17.69 20.29 -0.99
N ALA A 181 -17.70 19.64 0.17
CA ALA A 181 -18.47 20.10 1.32
C ALA A 181 -18.05 21.54 1.70
N PRO A 182 -18.90 22.30 2.41
CA PRO A 182 -18.52 23.60 2.96
C PRO A 182 -17.20 23.50 3.74
N VAL A 183 -16.40 24.56 3.76
CA VAL A 183 -15.06 24.61 4.39
C VAL A 183 -15.04 24.15 5.87
N GLU A 184 -16.19 24.18 6.54
CA GLU A 184 -16.40 23.73 7.92
C GLU A 184 -16.46 22.19 8.08
N GLU A 185 -16.69 21.43 6.99
CA GLU A 185 -16.66 19.97 6.93
C GLU A 185 -15.42 19.48 6.17
N GLN A 186 -14.25 19.48 6.84
CA GLN A 186 -12.98 19.08 6.21
C GLN A 186 -12.87 17.58 5.89
N LEU A 187 -13.77 16.75 6.44
CA LEU A 187 -13.82 15.31 6.20
C LEU A 187 -15.07 14.93 5.39
N PRO A 188 -14.94 14.05 4.37
CA PRO A 188 -16.07 13.68 3.52
C PRO A 188 -17.08 12.81 4.27
N GLU A 189 -18.36 12.88 3.85
CA GLU A 189 -19.46 12.04 4.37
C GLU A 189 -19.13 10.54 4.26
N ARG A 190 -18.39 10.13 3.23
CA ARG A 190 -18.00 8.74 2.98
C ARG A 190 -16.51 8.62 2.69
N ILE A 191 -15.87 7.67 3.36
CA ILE A 191 -14.48 7.27 3.12
C ILE A 191 -14.49 5.82 2.65
N THR A 192 -14.00 5.58 1.44
CA THR A 192 -13.76 4.22 0.93
C THR A 192 -12.29 3.88 1.08
N LEU A 193 -11.98 2.92 1.95
CA LEU A 193 -10.62 2.42 2.14
C LEU A 193 -10.43 1.14 1.35
N GLN A 194 -9.47 1.14 0.43
CA GLN A 194 -9.09 -0.04 -0.32
C GLN A 194 -7.67 -0.43 0.04
N LEU A 195 -7.52 -1.70 0.41
CA LEU A 195 -6.28 -2.23 0.96
C LEU A 195 -5.83 -3.42 0.11
N GLU A 196 -4.57 -3.39 -0.30
CA GLU A 196 -3.91 -4.52 -0.95
C GLU A 196 -2.84 -5.09 -0.04
N ARG A 197 -2.84 -6.41 0.13
CA ARG A 197 -1.85 -7.09 0.98
C ARG A 197 -0.49 -7.06 0.30
N GLU A 198 0.51 -6.45 0.93
CA GLU A 198 1.88 -6.40 0.42
C GLU A 198 2.76 -7.51 0.99
N ALA A 199 2.56 -7.88 2.25
CA ALA A 199 3.34 -8.93 2.90
C ALA A 199 2.54 -9.59 4.02
N THR A 200 2.66 -10.91 4.16
CA THR A 200 2.29 -11.60 5.40
C THR A 200 3.38 -11.35 6.46
N LEU A 201 2.97 -11.25 7.71
CA LEU A 201 3.88 -11.14 8.85
C LEU A 201 3.85 -12.45 9.64
N ARG A 202 4.93 -12.72 10.39
CA ARG A 202 5.10 -13.98 11.12
C ARG A 202 3.92 -14.31 12.04
N TYR A 203 3.37 -13.30 12.70
CA TYR A 203 2.16 -13.28 13.52
C TYR A 203 1.72 -11.82 13.69
N GLY A 204 0.60 -11.57 14.37
CA GLY A 204 0.14 -10.24 14.75
C GLY A 204 0.97 -9.65 15.90
N GLU A 205 0.37 -8.87 16.78
CA GLU A 205 1.07 -8.35 17.96
C GLU A 205 1.55 -9.49 18.88
N ASN A 206 0.73 -10.54 19.00
CA ASN A 206 1.01 -11.73 19.79
C ASN A 206 1.05 -13.00 18.92
N PRO A 207 1.77 -14.07 19.33
CA PRO A 207 1.99 -15.27 18.50
C PRO A 207 0.72 -16.02 18.03
N HIS A 208 -0.40 -15.88 18.72
CA HIS A 208 -1.67 -16.53 18.38
C HIS A 208 -2.49 -15.74 17.35
N GLN A 209 -2.06 -14.52 16.99
CA GLN A 209 -2.72 -13.64 16.04
C GLN A 209 -2.07 -13.77 14.67
N HIS A 210 -2.85 -13.63 13.60
CA HIS A 210 -2.30 -13.50 12.23
C HIS A 210 -2.00 -12.02 11.93
N GLY A 211 -0.90 -11.75 11.23
CA GLY A 211 -0.49 -10.39 10.87
C GLY A 211 -0.17 -10.29 9.37
N ALA A 212 -0.46 -9.14 8.78
CA ALA A 212 -0.07 -8.81 7.42
C ALA A 212 0.03 -7.29 7.26
N ARG A 213 0.92 -6.83 6.39
CA ARG A 213 1.02 -5.43 5.96
C ARG A 213 0.15 -5.24 4.71
N TYR A 214 -0.66 -4.19 4.73
CA TYR A 214 -1.48 -3.76 3.61
C TYR A 214 -1.08 -2.34 3.21
N ARG A 215 -1.12 -2.04 1.91
CA ARG A 215 -1.04 -0.67 1.39
C ARG A 215 -2.43 -0.15 1.06
N VAL A 216 -2.60 1.16 1.19
CA VAL A 216 -3.75 1.85 0.60
C VAL A 216 -3.55 1.91 -0.91
N VAL A 217 -4.58 1.52 -1.67
CA VAL A 217 -4.52 1.55 -3.13
C VAL A 217 -4.48 3.00 -3.63
N GLY A 218 -3.63 3.28 -4.62
CA GLY A 218 -3.39 4.62 -5.16
C GLY A 218 -2.40 5.47 -4.34
N GLU A 219 -2.12 5.08 -3.10
CA GLU A 219 -1.17 5.79 -2.24
C GLU A 219 0.25 5.27 -2.40
N ARG A 220 1.21 6.16 -2.21
CA ARG A 220 2.63 5.79 -2.10
C ARG A 220 2.94 5.44 -0.65
N SER A 221 3.74 4.41 -0.42
CA SER A 221 4.24 4.08 0.91
C SER A 221 5.74 3.81 0.85
N TRP A 222 6.50 4.37 1.80
CA TRP A 222 7.93 4.10 1.89
C TRP A 222 8.18 2.59 2.11
N TRP A 223 7.26 1.91 2.79
CA TRP A 223 7.27 0.47 2.97
C TRP A 223 7.17 -0.33 1.67
N SER A 224 6.51 0.20 0.63
CA SER A 224 6.40 -0.45 -0.68
C SER A 224 7.74 -0.44 -1.42
N SER A 225 8.56 0.58 -1.19
CA SER A 225 9.88 0.74 -1.81
C SER A 225 11.06 0.30 -0.93
N ALA A 226 10.80 0.03 0.35
CA ALA A 226 11.82 -0.34 1.32
C ALA A 226 12.49 -1.67 0.94
N LYS A 227 13.82 -1.72 1.02
CA LYS A 227 14.62 -2.92 0.78
C LYS A 227 15.14 -3.45 2.10
N GLN A 228 14.85 -4.70 2.38
CA GLN A 228 15.50 -5.41 3.47
C GLN A 228 16.83 -6.00 2.98
N LEU A 229 17.95 -5.40 3.39
CA LEU A 229 19.30 -5.75 2.96
C LEU A 229 19.90 -6.92 3.76
N GLY A 230 19.28 -7.30 4.89
CA GLY A 230 19.73 -8.41 5.72
C GLY A 230 18.78 -8.70 6.89
N GLY A 231 19.08 -9.76 7.63
CA GLY A 231 18.36 -10.14 8.84
C GLY A 231 17.19 -11.10 8.64
N LYS A 232 16.44 -11.34 9.73
CA LYS A 232 15.22 -12.15 9.75
C LYS A 232 14.02 -11.41 9.16
N GLU A 233 12.95 -12.12 8.83
CA GLU A 233 11.66 -11.50 8.47
C GLU A 233 11.16 -10.52 9.55
N MET A 234 10.49 -9.44 9.12
CA MET A 234 9.87 -8.45 10.01
C MET A 234 8.68 -9.05 10.77
N SER A 235 8.59 -8.83 12.09
CA SER A 235 7.36 -9.08 12.85
C SER A 235 6.40 -7.88 12.80
N TYR A 236 5.17 -8.06 13.27
CA TYR A 236 4.19 -6.98 13.42
C TYR A 236 4.73 -5.80 14.24
N LEU A 237 5.28 -6.07 15.43
CA LEU A 237 5.85 -5.03 16.28
C LEU A 237 7.11 -4.41 15.66
N ASN A 238 7.91 -5.18 14.90
CA ASN A 238 9.02 -4.58 14.17
C ASN A 238 8.55 -3.57 13.13
N VAL A 239 7.46 -3.87 12.41
CA VAL A 239 6.87 -2.92 11.45
C VAL A 239 6.35 -1.68 12.16
N TYR A 240 5.61 -1.86 13.26
CA TYR A 240 5.03 -0.74 14.01
C TYR A 240 6.11 0.18 14.61
N ASP A 241 7.12 -0.37 15.28
CA ASP A 241 8.20 0.40 15.89
C ASP A 241 9.13 1.03 14.82
N ALA A 242 9.30 0.37 13.67
CA ALA A 242 10.05 0.91 12.54
C ALA A 242 9.35 2.11 11.92
N ASP A 243 8.02 2.06 11.79
CA ASP A 243 7.24 3.18 11.29
C ASP A 243 7.29 4.38 12.25
N ALA A 244 7.22 4.14 13.56
CA ALA A 244 7.41 5.17 14.57
C ALA A 244 8.83 5.79 14.50
N ALA A 245 9.88 4.97 14.37
CA ALA A 245 11.25 5.44 14.26
C ALA A 245 11.47 6.26 13.00
N TRP A 246 11.00 5.76 11.86
CA TRP A 246 11.16 6.39 10.57
C TRP A 246 10.39 7.71 10.47
N SER A 247 9.16 7.73 10.99
CA SER A 247 8.35 8.95 11.04
C SER A 247 8.97 10.01 11.96
N LEU A 248 9.48 9.62 13.13
CA LEU A 248 10.07 10.56 14.08
C LEU A 248 11.40 11.14 13.59
N VAL A 249 12.32 10.31 13.10
CA VAL A 249 13.65 10.79 12.68
C VAL A 249 13.56 11.80 11.52
N HIS A 250 12.53 11.66 10.68
CA HIS A 250 12.28 12.59 9.59
C HIS A 250 11.70 13.93 10.06
N ARG A 251 11.18 14.06 11.28
CA ARG A 251 10.74 15.38 11.80
C ARG A 251 11.90 16.38 11.91
N PHE A 252 13.14 15.90 11.86
CA PHE A 252 14.36 16.70 11.92
C PHE A 252 15.03 16.80 10.55
N THR A 253 15.55 17.98 10.23
CA THR A 253 16.25 18.23 8.96
C THR A 253 17.73 17.95 9.06
N GLU A 254 18.35 18.23 10.20
CA GLU A 254 19.74 18.01 10.57
C GLU A 254 20.04 16.51 10.77
N PRO A 255 21.31 16.06 10.77
CA PRO A 255 21.65 14.68 11.11
C PRO A 255 21.05 14.26 12.46
N ALA A 256 20.14 13.31 12.41
CA ALA A 256 19.36 12.86 13.55
C ALA A 256 19.31 11.34 13.63
N ALA A 257 19.33 10.84 14.86
CA ALA A 257 19.14 9.44 15.18
C ALA A 257 18.04 9.30 16.23
N VAL A 258 17.23 8.26 16.09
CA VAL A 258 16.19 7.88 17.05
C VAL A 258 16.36 6.41 17.42
N VAL A 259 16.04 6.09 18.67
CA VAL A 259 15.91 4.73 19.17
C VAL A 259 14.50 4.57 19.73
N ILE A 260 13.73 3.66 19.15
CA ILE A 260 12.35 3.34 19.54
C ILE A 260 12.31 1.98 20.24
N LYS A 261 11.42 1.85 21.22
CA LYS A 261 11.00 0.58 21.78
C LYS A 261 9.52 0.64 22.17
N HIS A 262 8.72 -0.30 21.69
CA HIS A 262 7.27 -0.33 21.95
C HIS A 262 6.58 1.00 21.60
N ALA A 263 6.82 1.47 20.38
CA ALA A 263 6.33 2.70 19.77
C ALA A 263 6.64 4.00 20.51
N ASN A 264 7.53 3.98 21.50
CA ASN A 264 7.97 5.17 22.23
C ASN A 264 9.49 5.36 22.04
N PRO A 265 9.95 6.62 21.92
CA PRO A 265 11.38 6.90 21.89
C PRO A 265 12.00 6.65 23.25
N CYS A 266 13.08 5.89 23.30
CA CYS A 266 13.99 5.83 24.45
C CYS A 266 15.23 6.71 24.25
N GLY A 267 15.49 7.17 23.02
CA GLY A 267 16.60 8.08 22.73
C GLY A 267 16.42 8.82 21.41
N VAL A 268 16.74 10.11 21.40
CA VAL A 268 16.73 10.95 20.19
C VAL A 268 17.81 11.99 20.33
N ALA A 269 18.58 12.22 19.26
CA ALA A 269 19.55 13.31 19.22
C ALA A 269 19.75 13.86 17.82
N ILE A 270 20.06 15.15 17.76
CA ILE A 270 20.58 15.85 16.60
C ILE A 270 22.06 16.18 16.84
N ALA A 271 22.89 16.04 15.81
CA ALA A 271 24.30 16.41 15.88
C ALA A 271 24.82 16.91 14.52
N SER A 272 26.12 17.21 14.46
CA SER A 272 26.84 17.59 13.23
C SER A 272 26.93 16.46 12.21
N ASP A 273 26.89 15.21 12.66
CA ASP A 273 27.09 14.00 11.88
C ASP A 273 26.29 12.85 12.47
N ILE A 274 26.04 11.82 11.65
CA ILE A 274 25.11 10.75 12.01
C ILE A 274 25.66 9.80 13.08
N GLU A 275 26.99 9.66 13.16
CA GLU A 275 27.63 8.83 14.20
C GLU A 275 27.42 9.47 15.58
N THR A 276 27.74 10.76 15.70
CA THR A 276 27.56 11.53 16.93
C THR A 276 26.09 11.57 17.33
N ALA A 277 25.18 11.74 16.37
CA ALA A 277 23.74 11.70 16.64
C ALA A 277 23.33 10.33 17.20
N TYR A 278 23.80 9.23 16.59
CA TYR A 278 23.49 7.88 17.07
C TYR A 278 24.02 7.62 18.49
N ARG A 279 25.29 7.92 18.76
CA ARG A 279 25.90 7.70 20.08
C ARG A 279 25.13 8.46 21.17
N ARG A 280 24.84 9.74 20.93
CA ARG A 280 24.07 10.57 21.87
C ARG A 280 22.65 10.07 22.07
N ALA A 281 21.97 9.63 21.01
CA ALA A 281 20.64 9.04 21.13
C ALA A 281 20.66 7.74 21.96
N HIS A 282 21.65 6.88 21.74
CA HIS A 282 21.82 5.65 22.52
C HIS A 282 22.11 5.92 24.00
N GLU A 283 22.93 6.93 24.29
CA GLU A 283 23.31 7.33 25.65
C GLU A 283 22.14 7.87 26.51
N CYS A 284 21.02 8.28 25.89
CA CYS A 284 19.83 8.73 26.61
C CYS A 284 19.27 7.66 27.55
N ASP A 285 19.12 6.43 27.06
CA ASP A 285 18.72 5.26 27.87
C ASP A 285 19.30 3.97 27.24
N PRO A 286 20.57 3.63 27.55
CA PRO A 286 21.23 2.45 26.99
C PRO A 286 20.53 1.14 27.34
N VAL A 287 19.87 1.08 28.51
CA VAL A 287 19.19 -0.11 29.00
C VAL A 287 17.94 -0.37 28.16
N SER A 288 17.12 0.65 27.93
CA SER A 288 15.95 0.52 27.07
C SER A 288 16.31 0.38 25.60
N ALA A 289 17.41 1.00 25.14
CA ALA A 289 17.90 0.87 23.77
C ALA A 289 18.26 -0.58 23.38
N PHE A 290 18.55 -1.45 24.36
CA PHE A 290 18.75 -2.88 24.11
C PHE A 290 17.48 -3.52 23.52
N GLY A 291 17.61 -4.09 22.32
CA GLY A 291 16.52 -4.66 21.53
C GLY A 291 15.63 -3.62 20.86
N GLY A 292 16.05 -2.35 20.83
CA GLY A 292 15.32 -1.27 20.17
C GLY A 292 15.43 -1.30 18.64
N ILE A 293 14.73 -0.34 18.04
CA ILE A 293 14.77 -0.04 16.62
C ILE A 293 15.43 1.32 16.41
N VAL A 294 16.43 1.36 15.52
CA VAL A 294 17.20 2.57 15.23
C VAL A 294 16.76 3.17 13.90
N GLY A 295 16.42 4.46 13.89
CA GLY A 295 16.15 5.23 12.67
C GLY A 295 17.18 6.33 12.48
N LEU A 296 17.74 6.45 11.27
CA LEU A 296 18.73 7.46 10.89
C LEU A 296 18.23 8.25 9.67
N ASN A 297 18.23 9.58 9.71
CA ASN A 297 17.83 10.40 8.55
C ASN A 297 19.01 10.74 7.59
N ARG A 298 20.14 10.04 7.73
CA ARG A 298 21.33 10.14 6.89
C ARG A 298 21.89 8.75 6.61
N THR A 299 22.69 8.65 5.55
CA THR A 299 23.42 7.43 5.19
C THR A 299 24.19 6.89 6.39
N MET A 300 24.06 5.60 6.66
CA MET A 300 24.81 4.97 7.74
C MET A 300 26.27 4.80 7.32
N THR A 301 27.18 5.33 8.14
CA THR A 301 28.63 5.18 7.96
C THR A 301 29.16 3.91 8.61
N ALA A 302 30.36 3.48 8.21
CA ALA A 302 31.07 2.35 8.86
C ALA A 302 31.20 2.55 10.38
N ALA A 303 31.61 3.74 10.81
CA ALA A 303 31.78 4.06 12.24
C ALA A 303 30.44 4.02 13.03
N THR A 304 29.35 4.45 12.40
CA THR A 304 28.00 4.33 12.99
C THR A 304 27.58 2.86 13.11
N ALA A 305 27.88 2.04 12.10
CA ALA A 305 27.62 0.61 12.13
C ALA A 305 28.46 -0.13 13.16
N GLU A 306 29.71 0.26 13.38
CA GLU A 306 30.56 -0.27 14.45
C GLU A 306 30.00 0.04 15.83
N ALA A 307 29.58 1.29 16.07
CA ALA A 307 28.93 1.69 17.32
C ALA A 307 27.64 0.88 17.58
N LEU A 308 26.80 0.71 16.56
CA LEU A 308 25.59 -0.13 16.65
C LEU A 308 25.94 -1.63 16.79
N GLY A 309 27.10 -2.03 16.28
CA GLY A 309 27.70 -3.35 16.40
C GLY A 309 27.90 -3.82 17.85
N GLU A 310 27.96 -2.91 18.81
CA GLU A 310 28.14 -3.24 20.23
C GLU A 310 26.81 -3.50 20.96
N VAL A 311 25.69 -3.03 20.40
CA VAL A 311 24.36 -3.06 21.04
C VAL A 311 23.46 -4.12 20.39
N PHE A 312 22.68 -4.86 21.17
CA PHE A 312 21.64 -5.70 20.56
C PHE A 312 20.54 -4.80 19.98
N THR A 313 20.31 -4.87 18.67
CA THR A 313 19.33 -4.05 17.94
C THR A 313 18.49 -4.98 17.05
N GLU A 314 17.17 -4.78 17.04
CA GLU A 314 16.24 -5.63 16.28
C GLU A 314 16.17 -5.18 14.81
N VAL A 315 16.08 -3.87 14.58
CA VAL A 315 15.95 -3.25 13.26
C VAL A 315 16.78 -1.96 13.21
N VAL A 316 17.44 -1.72 12.08
CA VAL A 316 17.98 -0.40 11.74
C VAL A 316 17.49 0.06 10.38
N ILE A 317 17.15 1.35 10.27
CA ILE A 317 16.57 1.97 9.09
C ILE A 317 17.38 3.22 8.75
N ALA A 318 17.80 3.34 7.50
CA ALA A 318 18.52 4.49 6.98
C ALA A 318 18.16 4.73 5.49
N PRO A 319 18.37 5.95 4.95
CA PRO A 319 18.12 6.21 3.54
C PRO A 319 19.09 5.44 2.64
N ASP A 320 20.30 5.20 3.13
CA ASP A 320 21.33 4.42 2.46
C ASP A 320 22.37 3.90 3.47
N PHE A 321 23.24 3.00 3.01
CA PHE A 321 24.32 2.43 3.81
C PHE A 321 25.62 2.43 3.02
N GLU A 322 26.73 2.83 3.65
CA GLU A 322 28.05 2.60 3.08
C GLU A 322 28.31 1.08 2.92
N PRO A 323 29.04 0.63 1.90
CA PRO A 323 29.37 -0.79 1.73
C PRO A 323 30.04 -1.39 2.98
N GLN A 324 30.97 -0.66 3.59
CA GLN A 324 31.66 -1.08 4.81
C GLN A 324 30.71 -1.15 6.01
N ALA A 325 29.69 -0.28 6.08
CA ALA A 325 28.67 -0.36 7.11
C ALA A 325 27.87 -1.67 7.00
N LEU A 326 27.47 -2.05 5.77
CA LEU A 326 26.77 -3.31 5.54
C LEU A 326 27.61 -4.53 5.93
N GLU A 327 28.92 -4.52 5.66
CA GLU A 327 29.83 -5.60 6.08
C GLU A 327 29.88 -5.78 7.60
N VAL A 328 29.84 -4.68 8.37
CA VAL A 328 29.79 -4.72 9.83
C VAL A 328 28.44 -5.25 10.30
N LEU A 329 27.33 -4.70 9.79
CA LEU A 329 25.98 -5.08 10.20
C LEU A 329 25.65 -6.54 9.84
N ALA A 330 26.11 -7.03 8.70
CA ALA A 330 25.85 -8.40 8.23
C ALA A 330 26.40 -9.48 9.18
N ARG A 331 27.35 -9.15 10.05
CA ARG A 331 27.83 -10.04 11.11
C ARG A 331 26.73 -10.36 12.12
N LYS A 332 25.72 -9.49 12.27
CA LYS A 332 24.54 -9.69 13.11
C LYS A 332 23.42 -10.37 12.32
N LYS A 333 23.47 -11.70 12.21
CA LYS A 333 22.51 -12.51 11.42
C LYS A 333 21.02 -12.21 11.65
N ASN A 334 20.65 -11.73 12.83
CA ASN A 334 19.25 -11.45 13.18
C ASN A 334 18.82 -10.00 12.95
N LEU A 335 19.75 -9.05 12.83
CA LEU A 335 19.47 -7.62 12.68
C LEU A 335 18.82 -7.37 11.32
N ARG A 336 17.61 -6.80 11.30
CA ARG A 336 16.98 -6.33 10.06
C ARG A 336 17.60 -5.00 9.64
N ILE A 337 18.08 -4.95 8.41
CA ILE A 337 18.70 -3.76 7.82
C ILE A 337 17.75 -3.25 6.75
N LEU A 338 17.11 -2.11 6.98
CA LEU A 338 16.12 -1.53 6.06
C LEU A 338 16.70 -0.28 5.40
N GLN A 339 16.75 -0.30 4.07
CA GLN A 339 16.98 0.88 3.25
C GLN A 339 15.62 1.40 2.76
N ALA A 340 15.30 2.66 3.04
CA ALA A 340 13.98 3.23 2.73
C ALA A 340 14.07 4.67 2.23
N SER A 341 13.11 5.08 1.40
CA SER A 341 12.90 6.50 1.10
C SER A 341 12.28 7.21 2.30
N ALA A 342 12.37 8.54 2.35
CA ALA A 342 11.66 9.34 3.34
C ALA A 342 10.15 9.04 3.34
N PRO A 343 9.47 9.08 4.50
CA PRO A 343 8.03 8.88 4.59
C PRO A 343 7.29 10.08 3.98
N LEU A 344 6.08 9.84 3.49
CA LEU A 344 5.12 10.91 3.18
C LEU A 344 4.56 11.44 4.50
N ARG A 345 4.30 12.75 4.56
CA ARG A 345 3.81 13.42 5.78
C ARG A 345 2.38 13.95 5.67
N ASP A 346 1.76 13.74 4.53
CA ASP A 346 0.42 14.23 4.25
C ASP A 346 -0.60 13.11 4.42
N GLY A 347 -1.85 13.48 4.69
CA GLY A 347 -2.98 12.56 4.70
C GLY A 347 -3.64 12.39 6.07
N ARG A 348 -4.39 11.31 6.19
CA ARG A 348 -5.28 11.03 7.32
C ARG A 348 -4.72 9.91 8.20
N SER A 349 -4.84 10.08 9.51
CA SER A 349 -4.61 9.03 10.50
C SER A 349 -5.94 8.33 10.82
N LEU A 350 -5.95 7.01 10.72
CA LEU A 350 -7.10 6.17 11.03
C LEU A 350 -6.82 5.35 12.30
N ARG A 351 -7.80 5.27 13.20
CA ARG A 351 -7.73 4.38 14.37
C ARG A 351 -9.01 3.57 14.50
N SER A 352 -8.86 2.25 14.61
CA SER A 352 -9.98 1.34 14.81
C SER A 352 -10.64 1.56 16.17
N ILE A 353 -11.97 1.48 16.18
CA ILE A 353 -12.83 1.39 17.36
C ILE A 353 -13.80 0.22 17.17
N ASP A 354 -14.60 -0.10 18.18
CA ASP A 354 -15.59 -1.17 18.04
C ASP A 354 -16.58 -0.87 16.89
N GLY A 355 -16.62 -1.77 15.91
CA GLY A 355 -17.45 -1.63 14.71
C GLY A 355 -17.13 -0.46 13.78
N GLY A 356 -16.05 0.30 13.99
CA GLY A 356 -15.80 1.52 13.24
C GLY A 356 -14.36 2.02 13.24
N VAL A 357 -14.16 3.24 12.72
CA VAL A 357 -12.86 3.91 12.63
C VAL A 357 -13.05 5.40 12.94
N ILE A 358 -12.14 5.97 13.73
CA ILE A 358 -12.01 7.43 13.87
C ILE A 358 -10.91 7.93 12.93
N VAL A 359 -11.14 9.09 12.32
CA VAL A 359 -10.27 9.68 11.31
C VAL A 359 -9.92 11.10 11.71
N GLN A 360 -8.64 11.45 11.60
CA GLN A 360 -8.13 12.80 11.85
C GLN A 360 -7.00 13.10 10.86
N ASP A 361 -6.57 14.35 10.77
CA ASP A 361 -5.36 14.69 10.03
C ASP A 361 -4.12 14.11 10.72
N HIS A 362 -3.07 13.89 9.93
CA HIS A 362 -1.78 13.50 10.50
C HIS A 362 -1.20 14.62 11.37
N ASP A 363 -0.57 14.26 12.50
CA ASP A 363 0.07 15.24 13.38
C ASP A 363 1.39 15.74 12.77
N THR A 364 1.55 17.06 12.67
CA THR A 364 2.70 17.75 12.06
C THR A 364 3.21 18.88 12.98
N PRO A 365 3.85 18.56 14.11
CA PRO A 365 4.33 19.57 15.05
C PRO A 365 5.40 20.46 14.40
N SER A 366 5.23 21.78 14.49
CA SER A 366 6.20 22.75 13.99
C SER A 366 7.27 23.05 15.04
N PRO A 367 8.57 23.08 14.67
CA PRO A 367 9.64 23.59 15.53
C PRO A 367 9.69 25.13 15.59
N ASP A 368 8.83 25.83 14.84
CA ASP A 368 8.78 27.29 14.86
C ASP A 368 8.29 27.81 16.22
N THR A 369 9.14 28.63 16.84
CA THR A 369 8.89 29.24 18.14
C THR A 369 8.38 30.67 18.05
N SER A 370 8.20 31.23 16.83
CA SER A 370 7.76 32.62 16.62
C SER A 370 6.42 32.95 17.29
N GLY A 371 5.51 31.97 17.36
CA GLY A 371 4.22 32.08 18.02
C GLY A 371 4.22 31.77 19.51
N TRP A 372 5.37 31.42 20.10
CA TRP A 372 5.43 31.00 21.50
C TRP A 372 5.39 32.21 22.45
N ARG A 373 4.65 32.05 23.55
CA ARG A 373 4.54 33.07 24.60
C ARG A 373 5.34 32.68 25.83
N VAL A 374 6.32 33.49 26.20
CA VAL A 374 7.06 33.34 27.46
C VAL A 374 6.19 33.84 28.62
N VAL A 375 5.88 32.94 29.56
CA VAL A 375 5.00 33.21 30.72
C VAL A 375 5.75 33.37 32.05
N SER A 376 7.08 33.24 32.02
CA SER A 376 7.96 33.43 33.18
C SER A 376 8.61 34.82 33.16
N ARG A 377 9.29 35.19 34.27
CA ARG A 377 10.04 36.46 34.36
C ARG A 377 11.34 36.44 33.54
N VAL A 378 11.96 35.27 33.41
CA VAL A 378 13.28 35.10 32.77
C VAL A 378 13.07 34.64 31.33
N GLN A 379 13.66 35.37 30.38
CA GLN A 379 13.64 34.99 28.98
C GLN A 379 14.58 33.81 28.73
N PRO A 380 14.16 32.79 27.95
CA PRO A 380 15.05 31.70 27.58
C PRO A 380 16.16 32.20 26.66
N THR A 381 17.35 31.64 26.81
CA THR A 381 18.44 31.84 25.85
C THR A 381 18.10 31.17 24.51
N ALA A 382 18.80 31.56 23.43
CA ALA A 382 18.61 30.93 22.12
C ALA A 382 18.86 29.40 22.16
N ALA A 383 19.81 28.94 22.99
CA ALA A 383 20.06 27.50 23.17
C ALA A 383 18.88 26.79 23.84
N GLN A 384 18.35 27.38 24.92
CA GLN A 384 17.19 26.84 25.62
C GLN A 384 15.92 26.83 24.75
N LEU A 385 15.73 27.85 23.89
CA LEU A 385 14.63 27.85 22.92
C LEU A 385 14.77 26.74 21.88
N ARG A 386 15.98 26.49 21.38
CA ARG A 386 16.23 25.37 20.46
C ARG A 386 15.94 24.02 21.12
N ASP A 387 16.41 23.81 22.35
CA ASP A 387 16.15 22.57 23.08
C ASP A 387 14.65 22.39 23.41
N ALA A 388 13.94 23.49 23.70
CA ALA A 388 12.50 23.46 23.89
C ALA A 388 11.74 23.11 22.60
N ALA A 389 12.13 23.68 21.45
CA ALA A 389 11.57 23.34 20.14
C ALA A 389 11.82 21.86 19.77
N PHE A 390 13.04 21.38 20.04
CA PHE A 390 13.39 19.96 19.88
C PHE A 390 12.51 19.06 20.77
N ALA A 391 12.39 19.39 22.06
CA ALA A 391 11.55 18.65 23.00
C ALA A 391 10.07 18.68 22.61
N TRP A 392 9.58 19.79 22.04
CA TRP A 392 8.21 19.93 21.55
C TRP A 392 7.90 18.95 20.41
N VAL A 393 8.76 18.92 19.38
CA VAL A 393 8.62 18.00 18.24
C VAL A 393 8.70 16.53 18.67
N MET A 394 9.60 16.24 19.62
CA MET A 394 9.74 14.92 20.22
C MET A 394 8.51 14.50 21.03
N CYS A 395 8.00 15.37 21.88
CA CYS A 395 6.90 15.05 22.80
C CYS A 395 5.63 14.63 22.07
N ALA A 396 5.42 15.13 20.85
CA ALA A 396 4.34 14.72 19.96
C ALA A 396 4.45 13.24 19.49
N ALA A 397 5.61 12.61 19.60
CA ALA A 397 5.81 11.18 19.33
C ALA A 397 5.86 10.32 20.61
N VAL A 398 5.69 10.93 21.78
CA VAL A 398 5.66 10.22 23.07
C VAL A 398 4.22 9.95 23.48
N SER A 399 3.91 8.72 23.88
CA SER A 399 2.57 8.36 24.35
C SER A 399 2.15 9.23 25.53
N SER A 400 0.89 9.68 25.53
CA SER A 400 0.37 10.57 26.58
C SER A 400 0.05 9.85 27.90
N ASN A 401 0.26 10.48 29.07
CA ASN A 401 0.96 11.75 29.26
C ASN A 401 2.48 11.58 29.01
N GLY A 402 3.03 12.46 28.17
CA GLY A 402 4.45 12.48 27.81
C GLY A 402 5.19 13.67 28.42
N ILE A 403 6.41 13.45 28.92
CA ILE A 403 7.37 14.49 29.33
C ILE A 403 8.71 14.18 28.68
N VAL A 404 9.30 15.17 28.02
CA VAL A 404 10.63 15.09 27.42
C VAL A 404 11.52 16.15 28.05
N LEU A 405 12.63 15.72 28.65
CA LEU A 405 13.73 16.59 29.04
C LEU A 405 14.78 16.55 27.93
N ALA A 406 15.23 17.72 27.50
CA ALA A 406 16.21 17.85 26.45
C ALA A 406 17.33 18.82 26.83
N LYS A 407 18.52 18.54 26.31
CA LYS A 407 19.69 19.40 26.42
C LYS A 407 20.57 19.23 25.19
N ASP A 408 21.04 20.34 24.63
CA ASP A 408 21.93 20.37 23.46
C ASP A 408 21.37 19.55 22.28
N SER A 409 20.05 19.65 22.03
CA SER A 409 19.29 18.91 21.02
C SER A 409 19.40 17.39 21.14
N CYS A 410 19.49 16.89 22.38
CA CYS A 410 19.45 15.49 22.74
C CYS A 410 18.42 15.29 23.85
N ALA A 411 17.65 14.21 23.78
CA ALA A 411 16.85 13.77 24.90
C ALA A 411 17.78 13.32 26.04
N VAL A 412 17.44 13.71 27.25
CA VAL A 412 18.16 13.30 28.48
C VAL A 412 17.25 12.61 29.49
N GLY A 413 15.96 12.52 29.18
CA GLY A 413 14.96 11.88 30.01
C GLY A 413 13.60 11.90 29.34
N ILE A 414 12.92 10.74 29.30
CA ILE A 414 11.64 10.58 28.62
C ILE A 414 10.68 9.81 29.53
N GLY A 415 9.61 10.46 29.95
CA GLY A 415 8.49 9.84 30.66
C GLY A 415 7.33 9.63 29.72
N ALA A 416 7.03 8.37 29.37
CA ALA A 416 6.03 8.03 28.37
C ALA A 416 4.82 7.28 28.95
N GLY A 417 3.63 7.57 28.42
CA GLY A 417 2.44 6.73 28.56
C GLY A 417 1.81 6.65 29.95
N GLN A 418 2.10 7.61 30.84
CA GLN A 418 1.58 7.57 32.20
C GLN A 418 0.18 8.17 32.31
N GLN A 419 -0.69 7.54 33.10
CA GLN A 419 -2.04 8.06 33.40
C GLN A 419 -1.96 9.40 34.14
N ASN A 420 -0.92 9.59 34.96
CA ASN A 420 -0.65 10.82 35.69
C ASN A 420 0.61 11.52 35.14
N ARG A 421 0.47 12.80 34.78
CA ARG A 421 1.57 13.63 34.26
C ARG A 421 2.72 13.80 35.24
N VAL A 422 2.45 13.79 36.55
CA VAL A 422 3.51 13.88 37.57
C VAL A 422 4.40 12.64 37.54
N ASP A 423 3.84 11.46 37.28
CA ASP A 423 4.63 10.23 37.21
C ASP A 423 5.46 10.18 35.93
N ALA A 424 4.93 10.68 34.80
CA ALA A 424 5.74 10.90 33.61
C ALA A 424 6.92 11.85 33.89
N ALA A 425 6.69 12.95 34.63
CA ALA A 425 7.76 13.86 35.00
C ALA A 425 8.79 13.21 35.93
N ARG A 426 8.36 12.39 36.90
CA ARG A 426 9.28 11.65 37.78
C ARG A 426 10.16 10.70 36.97
N ILE A 427 9.57 9.92 36.06
CA ILE A 427 10.30 9.00 35.19
C ILE A 427 11.30 9.76 34.31
N ALA A 428 10.90 10.91 33.75
CA ALA A 428 11.80 11.69 32.91
C ALA A 428 12.98 12.30 33.70
N CYS A 429 12.84 12.50 35.01
CA CYS A 429 13.87 13.09 35.87
C CYS A 429 14.82 12.07 36.52
N THR A 430 14.54 10.77 36.39
CA THR A 430 15.34 9.65 36.92
C THR A 430 16.13 9.00 35.81
#